data_AF-A0A7V9ZIS8-F1
#
_entry.id   AF-A0A7V9ZIS8-F1
#
_cell.length_a   1.000
_cell.length_b   1.000
_cell.length_c   1.000
_cell.angle_alpha   90.00
_cell.angle_beta   90.00
_cell.angle_gamma   90.00
#
_symmetry.space_group_name_H-M   'P 1'
#
loop_
_entity.id
_entity.type
_entity.pdbx_description
1 polymer ?
#
loop_
_entity_poly.entity_id
_entity_poly.type
_entity_poly.pdbx_seq_one_letter_code
_entity_poly.pdbx_strand_id
1 'polypeptide(L)'
;MSHGFNFHVPQRWNKLWLLMWLVFSVVLVTFAFLVPFWPTWLLGSIPLFLIPELISITKQDDSLPPLTHTIRHFLPNWLAFPLIYFLLGTIGAQWLTFQRPFHLGALFALLGWLTNHLTVSYARPDPFPHYEGQRMTVETLPSALDPPGRAF
;
A
#
# COMPACT_ATOMS: atom_id res chain seq x y z
N MET A 1 10.81 2.93 -3.24
CA MET A 1 10.12 1.86 -2.50
C MET A 1 10.98 1.55 -1.28
N SER A 2 10.45 1.70 -0.07
CA SER A 2 11.19 1.26 1.13
C SER A 2 11.18 -0.27 1.14
N HIS A 3 12.36 -0.88 1.03
CA HIS A 3 12.49 -2.34 1.04
C HIS A 3 12.43 -2.95 2.45
N GLY A 4 12.41 -2.11 3.50
CA GLY A 4 12.40 -2.53 4.89
C GLY A 4 11.74 -1.51 5.82
N PHE A 5 11.74 -1.83 7.11
CA PHE A 5 11.24 -0.96 8.17
C PHE A 5 12.05 0.34 8.24
N ASN A 6 11.36 1.45 8.45
CA ASN A 6 12.00 2.73 8.71
C ASN A 6 11.65 3.18 10.13
N PHE A 7 12.62 3.27 11.02
CA PHE A 7 12.41 3.69 12.40
C PHE A 7 12.70 5.17 12.63
N HIS A 8 13.12 5.91 11.59
CA HIS A 8 13.45 7.32 11.71
C HIS A 8 12.19 8.19 11.69
N VAL A 9 11.90 8.88 12.79
CA VAL A 9 10.78 9.83 12.86
C VAL A 9 11.20 11.17 12.23
N PRO A 10 10.50 11.66 11.19
CA PRO A 10 10.80 12.98 10.60
C PRO A 10 10.73 14.09 11.65
N GLN A 11 11.72 14.98 11.67
CA GLN A 11 11.83 16.04 12.70
C GLN A 11 10.62 16.97 12.79
N ARG A 12 9.91 17.17 11.67
CA ARG A 12 8.72 18.04 11.60
C ARG A 12 7.46 17.39 12.18
N TRP A 13 7.44 16.07 12.35
CA TRP A 13 6.27 15.37 12.84
C TRP A 13 6.12 15.52 14.35
N ASN A 14 4.90 15.84 14.77
CA ASN A 14 4.58 15.92 16.19
C ASN A 14 4.60 14.50 16.82
N LYS A 15 5.55 14.26 17.72
CA LYS A 15 5.70 12.97 18.41
C LYS A 15 4.46 12.56 19.22
N LEU A 16 3.76 13.54 19.80
CA LEU A 16 2.53 13.27 20.55
C LEU A 16 1.40 12.83 19.62
N TRP A 17 1.34 13.38 18.41
CA TRP A 17 0.39 12.95 17.38
C TRP A 17 0.63 11.51 16.93
N LEU A 18 1.90 11.13 16.76
CA LEU A 18 2.27 9.75 16.43
C LEU A 18 1.94 8.78 17.57
N LEU A 19 2.17 9.20 18.83
CA LEU A 19 1.81 8.40 20.00
C LEU A 19 0.29 8.21 20.08
N MET A 20 -0.49 9.27 19.82
CA MET A 20 -1.95 9.20 19.74
C MET A 20 -2.39 8.18 18.68
N TRP A 21 -1.78 8.21 17.49
CA TRP A 21 -2.10 7.23 16.43
C TRP A 21 -1.83 5.79 16.85
N LEU A 22 -0.70 5.54 17.52
CA LEU A 22 -0.38 4.22 18.05
C LEU A 22 -1.46 3.75 19.04
N VAL A 23 -1.82 4.61 20.01
CA VAL A 23 -2.84 4.30 21.02
C VAL A 23 -4.20 4.07 20.37
N PHE A 24 -4.64 4.98 19.49
CA PHE A 24 -5.95 4.91 18.85
C PHE A 24 -6.08 3.68 17.96
N SER A 25 -5.02 3.31 17.22
CA SER A 25 -5.02 2.10 16.39
C SER A 25 -5.17 0.84 17.24
N VAL A 26 -4.42 0.72 18.34
CA VAL A 26 -4.52 -0.42 19.27
C VAL A 26 -5.91 -0.49 19.90
N VAL A 27 -6.44 0.64 20.35
CA VAL A 27 -7.78 0.73 20.92
C VAL A 27 -8.83 0.33 19.90
N LEU A 28 -8.81 0.88 18.68
CA LEU A 28 -9.81 0.58 17.65
C LEU A 28 -9.79 -0.88 17.21
N VAL A 29 -8.60 -1.45 17.02
CA VAL A 29 -8.45 -2.87 16.65
C VAL A 29 -8.98 -3.75 17.78
N THR A 30 -8.59 -3.50 19.03
CA THR A 30 -9.07 -4.28 20.18
C THR A 30 -10.59 -4.14 20.34
N PHE A 31 -11.09 -2.91 20.23
CA PHE A 31 -12.50 -2.59 20.34
C PHE A 31 -13.33 -3.32 19.27
N ALA A 32 -12.79 -3.49 18.06
CA ALA A 32 -13.45 -4.21 16.97
C ALA A 32 -13.80 -5.67 17.32
N PHE A 33 -13.01 -6.32 18.18
CA PHE A 33 -13.26 -7.69 18.63
C PHE A 33 -14.21 -7.77 19.84
N LEU A 34 -14.39 -6.68 20.58
CA LEU A 34 -15.13 -6.67 21.85
C LEU A 34 -16.57 -6.19 21.71
N VAL A 35 -16.86 -5.36 20.70
CA VAL A 35 -18.20 -4.77 20.52
C VAL A 35 -18.81 -5.07 19.16
N PRO A 36 -20.15 -5.02 19.02
CA PRO A 36 -20.82 -5.08 17.73
C PRO A 36 -20.41 -3.93 16.81
N PHE A 37 -20.37 -4.21 15.50
CA PHE A 37 -20.07 -3.20 14.48
C PHE A 37 -20.98 -1.97 14.58
N TRP A 38 -22.30 -2.21 14.57
CA TRP A 38 -23.31 -1.17 14.61
C TRP A 38 -24.10 -1.21 15.92
N PRO A 39 -24.34 -0.07 16.59
CA PRO A 39 -23.79 1.26 16.30
C PRO A 39 -22.44 1.53 17.00
N THR A 40 -22.06 0.69 17.96
CA THR A 40 -21.05 1.02 18.98
C THR A 40 -19.65 1.21 18.40
N TRP A 41 -19.18 0.26 17.58
CA TRP A 41 -17.85 0.37 16.99
C TRP A 41 -17.76 1.55 16.02
N LEU A 42 -18.78 1.73 15.18
CA LEU A 42 -18.83 2.84 14.24
C LEU A 42 -18.80 4.21 14.93
N LEU A 43 -19.57 4.39 16.00
CA LEU A 43 -19.54 5.65 16.75
C LEU A 43 -18.19 5.89 17.41
N GLY A 44 -17.50 4.84 17.85
CA GLY A 44 -16.14 4.93 18.39
C GLY A 44 -15.07 5.26 17.34
N SER A 45 -15.23 4.80 16.10
CA SER A 45 -14.27 5.06 15.01
C SER A 45 -14.30 6.51 14.53
N ILE A 46 -15.38 7.25 14.76
CA ILE A 46 -15.47 8.67 14.42
C ILE A 46 -14.43 9.52 15.18
N PRO A 47 -14.45 9.58 16.53
CA PRO A 47 -13.48 10.38 17.28
C PRO A 47 -12.08 9.77 17.30
N LEU A 48 -11.94 8.45 17.19
CA LEU A 48 -10.64 7.77 17.29
C LEU A 48 -9.92 7.61 15.94
N PHE A 49 -10.61 7.80 14.81
CA PHE A 49 -9.99 7.70 13.49
C PHE A 49 -10.44 8.80 12.53
N LEU A 50 -11.74 8.94 12.27
CA LEU A 50 -12.23 9.85 11.24
C LEU A 50 -11.86 11.31 11.51
N ILE A 51 -12.11 11.81 12.72
CA ILE A 51 -11.81 13.20 13.10
C ILE A 51 -10.29 13.48 13.02
N PRO A 52 -9.41 12.69 13.66
CA PRO A 52 -7.96 12.90 13.54
C PRO A 52 -7.42 12.78 12.11
N GLU A 53 -7.93 11.85 11.31
CA GLU A 53 -7.52 11.71 9.90
C GLU A 53 -7.92 12.95 9.09
N LEU A 54 -9.14 13.47 9.31
CA LEU A 54 -9.61 14.69 8.64
C LEU A 54 -8.80 15.93 9.05
N ILE A 55 -8.44 16.05 10.34
CA ILE A 55 -7.55 17.11 10.82
C ILE A 55 -6.17 17.01 10.12
N SER A 56 -5.66 15.79 9.95
CA SER A 56 -4.37 15.56 9.31
C SER A 56 -4.37 15.93 7.83
N ILE A 57 -5.46 15.64 7.10
CA ILE A 57 -5.60 15.96 5.67
C ILE A 57 -5.75 17.47 5.45
N THR A 58 -6.42 18.17 6.36
CA THR A 58 -6.70 19.62 6.23
C THR A 58 -5.54 20.52 6.64
N LYS A 59 -4.57 20.00 7.42
CA LYS A 59 -3.43 20.78 7.90
C LYS A 59 -2.26 20.74 6.90
N GLN A 60 -1.85 21.90 6.41
CA GLN A 60 -0.84 22.03 5.34
C GLN A 60 0.62 21.87 5.79
N ASP A 61 0.92 21.99 7.10
CA ASP A 61 2.29 22.05 7.60
C ASP A 61 3.00 20.70 7.82
N ASP A 62 2.43 19.57 7.34
CA ASP A 62 2.93 18.19 7.53
C ASP A 62 3.24 17.77 8.98
N SER A 63 2.96 18.63 9.97
CA SER A 63 3.28 18.39 11.39
C SER A 63 2.40 17.33 12.03
N LEU A 64 1.19 17.12 11.46
CA LEU A 64 0.20 16.14 11.90
C LEU A 64 -0.07 15.17 10.73
N PRO A 65 0.83 14.22 10.46
CA PRO A 65 0.65 13.30 9.34
C PRO A 65 -0.61 12.43 9.55
N PRO A 66 -1.33 12.09 8.47
CA PRO A 66 -2.43 11.13 8.54
C PRO A 66 -1.89 9.74 8.89
N LEU A 67 -2.74 8.88 9.46
CA LEU A 67 -2.36 7.53 9.85
C LEU A 67 -1.84 6.74 8.64
N THR A 68 -2.50 6.91 7.49
CA THR A 68 -2.12 6.25 6.24
C THR A 68 -0.68 6.59 5.84
N HIS A 69 -0.30 7.86 5.96
CA HIS A 69 1.07 8.32 5.68
C HIS A 69 2.06 7.80 6.71
N THR A 70 1.66 7.79 7.99
CA THR A 70 2.45 7.24 9.10
C THR A 70 2.77 5.76 8.87
N ILE A 71 1.78 4.93 8.55
CA ILE A 71 1.97 3.49 8.27
C ILE A 71 2.91 3.29 7.09
N ARG A 72 2.70 4.03 5.98
CA ARG A 72 3.55 3.94 4.79
C ARG A 72 5.01 4.31 5.05
N HIS A 73 5.25 5.21 6.00
CA HIS A 73 6.60 5.60 6.39
C HIS A 73 7.28 4.49 7.18
N PHE A 74 6.63 3.96 8.24
CA PHE A 74 7.25 3.01 9.17
C PHE A 74 7.26 1.56 8.67
N LEU A 75 6.21 1.12 7.98
CA LEU A 75 6.03 -0.27 7.56
C LEU A 75 6.25 -0.42 6.04
N PRO A 76 6.97 -1.48 5.61
CA PRO A 76 7.05 -1.78 4.20
C PRO A 76 5.71 -2.30 3.66
N ASN A 77 5.38 -1.93 2.42
CA ASN A 77 4.08 -2.28 1.81
C ASN A 77 3.80 -3.79 1.79
N TRP A 78 4.84 -4.61 1.59
CA TRP A 78 4.69 -6.07 1.56
C TRP A 78 4.20 -6.65 2.90
N LEU A 79 4.34 -5.92 4.01
CA LEU A 79 3.82 -6.30 5.32
C LEU A 79 2.54 -5.54 5.67
N ALA A 80 2.48 -4.25 5.35
CA ALA A 80 1.33 -3.40 5.67
C ALA A 80 0.05 -3.89 4.99
N PHE A 81 0.10 -4.23 3.69
CA PHE A 81 -1.07 -4.70 2.95
C PHE A 81 -1.64 -6.01 3.48
N PRO A 82 -0.84 -7.10 3.66
CA PRO A 82 -1.33 -8.32 4.28
C PRO A 82 -1.90 -8.10 5.67
N LEU A 83 -1.27 -7.27 6.50
CA LEU A 83 -1.72 -7.04 7.87
C LEU A 83 -3.07 -6.31 7.91
N ILE A 84 -3.23 -5.25 7.11
CA ILE A 84 -4.49 -4.50 7.02
C ILE A 84 -5.61 -5.42 6.52
N TYR A 85 -5.34 -6.20 5.48
CA TYR A 85 -6.32 -7.13 4.93
C TYR A 85 -6.65 -8.25 5.92
N PHE A 86 -5.66 -8.80 6.63
CA PHE A 86 -5.86 -9.80 7.67
C PHE A 86 -6.81 -9.29 8.75
N LEU A 87 -6.56 -8.09 9.27
CA LEU A 87 -7.37 -7.48 10.31
C LEU A 87 -8.80 -7.24 9.80
N LEU A 88 -8.95 -6.67 8.60
CA LEU A 88 -10.25 -6.41 8.00
C LEU A 88 -11.05 -7.72 7.81
N GLY A 89 -10.41 -8.75 7.25
CA GLY A 89 -11.03 -10.06 7.04
C GLY A 89 -11.41 -10.74 8.34
N THR A 90 -10.55 -10.69 9.36
CA THR A 90 -10.82 -11.30 10.67
C THR A 90 -11.95 -10.59 11.41
N ILE A 91 -11.90 -9.25 11.47
CA ILE A 91 -12.92 -8.43 12.13
C ILE A 91 -14.27 -8.59 11.44
N GLY A 92 -14.30 -8.50 10.10
CA GLY A 92 -15.51 -8.70 9.31
C GLY A 92 -16.09 -10.10 9.52
N ALA A 93 -15.25 -11.13 9.51
CA ALA A 93 -15.67 -12.50 9.75
C ALA A 93 -16.24 -12.70 11.18
N GLN A 94 -15.64 -12.05 12.17
CA GLN A 94 -16.10 -12.09 13.56
C GLN A 94 -17.50 -11.47 13.69
N TRP A 95 -17.73 -10.29 13.11
CA TRP A 95 -19.03 -9.63 13.13
C TRP A 95 -20.11 -10.37 12.36
N LEU A 96 -19.73 -11.08 11.30
CA LEU A 96 -20.61 -11.96 10.53
C LEU A 96 -20.71 -13.38 11.12
N THR A 97 -20.21 -13.57 12.34
CA THR A 97 -20.32 -14.82 13.13
C THR A 97 -19.81 -16.08 12.43
N PHE A 98 -18.83 -15.93 11.53
CA PHE A 98 -18.16 -17.09 10.93
C PHE A 98 -17.40 -17.89 11.99
N GLN A 99 -17.42 -19.22 11.87
CA GLN A 99 -16.79 -20.12 12.83
C GLN A 99 -15.26 -20.02 12.89
N ARG A 100 -14.62 -19.55 11.81
CA ARG A 100 -13.15 -19.53 11.66
C ARG A 100 -12.66 -18.15 11.20
N PRO A 101 -12.82 -17.10 12.02
CA PRO A 101 -12.54 -15.72 11.61
C PRO A 101 -11.08 -15.51 11.23
N PHE A 102 -10.14 -16.12 11.95
CA PHE A 102 -8.70 -16.03 11.64
C PHE A 102 -8.31 -16.71 10.32
N HIS A 103 -9.05 -17.74 9.88
CA HIS A 103 -8.77 -18.39 8.59
C HIS A 103 -9.20 -17.48 7.44
N LEU A 104 -10.35 -16.83 7.56
CA LEU A 104 -10.79 -15.80 6.62
C LEU A 104 -9.83 -14.61 6.63
N GLY A 105 -9.37 -14.18 7.81
CA GLY A 105 -8.27 -13.24 7.94
C GLY A 105 -7.04 -13.64 7.14
N ALA A 106 -6.55 -14.87 7.30
CA ALA A 106 -5.38 -15.37 6.58
C ALA A 106 -5.57 -15.36 5.06
N LEU A 107 -6.77 -15.73 4.56
CA LEU A 107 -7.10 -15.64 3.13
C LEU A 107 -7.06 -14.20 2.62
N PHE A 108 -7.59 -13.25 3.40
CA PHE A 108 -7.50 -11.83 3.08
C PHE A 108 -6.04 -11.33 3.13
N ALA A 109 -5.23 -11.80 4.08
CA ALA A 109 -3.81 -11.47 4.15
C ALA A 109 -3.07 -11.88 2.86
N LEU A 110 -3.35 -13.08 2.35
CA LEU A 110 -2.83 -13.57 1.08
C LEU A 110 -3.30 -12.69 -0.10
N LEU A 111 -4.57 -12.25 -0.08
CA LEU A 111 -5.09 -11.32 -1.08
C LEU A 111 -4.37 -9.96 -1.02
N GLY A 112 -4.12 -9.43 0.18
CA GLY A 112 -3.36 -8.19 0.37
C GLY A 112 -1.92 -8.33 -0.12
N TRP A 113 -1.28 -9.46 0.16
CA TRP A 113 0.05 -9.78 -0.35
C TRP A 113 0.05 -9.82 -1.88
N LEU A 114 -0.88 -10.55 -2.48
CA LEU A 114 -1.02 -10.68 -3.92
C LEU A 114 -1.25 -9.32 -4.59
N THR A 115 -2.14 -8.50 -4.02
CA THR A 115 -2.44 -7.16 -4.54
C THR A 115 -1.20 -6.27 -4.57
N ASN A 116 -0.43 -6.25 -3.47
CA ASN A 116 0.84 -5.52 -3.42
C ASN A 116 1.85 -6.10 -4.42
N HIS A 117 1.95 -7.43 -4.52
CA HIS A 117 2.88 -8.08 -5.45
C HIS A 117 2.56 -7.74 -6.91
N LEU A 118 1.30 -7.89 -7.32
CA LEU A 118 0.86 -7.57 -8.68
C LEU A 118 1.00 -6.08 -8.98
N THR A 119 0.70 -5.20 -8.02
CA THR A 119 0.88 -3.75 -8.22
C THR A 119 2.34 -3.41 -8.50
N VAL A 120 3.29 -4.04 -7.80
CA VAL A 120 4.72 -3.84 -8.07
C VAL A 120 5.12 -4.42 -9.43
N SER A 121 4.61 -5.60 -9.79
CA SER A 121 4.91 -6.28 -11.06
C SER A 121 4.34 -5.56 -12.28
N TYR A 122 3.11 -5.04 -12.20
CA TYR A 122 2.45 -4.33 -13.30
C TYR A 122 2.75 -2.83 -13.34
N ALA A 123 3.29 -2.24 -12.27
CA ALA A 123 3.69 -0.83 -12.28
C ALA A 123 4.91 -0.55 -13.17
N ARG A 124 5.61 -1.59 -13.63
CA ARG A 124 6.74 -1.46 -14.57
C ARG A 124 6.34 -2.07 -15.92
N PRO A 125 6.75 -1.46 -17.04
CA PRO A 125 6.58 -2.08 -18.36
C PRO A 125 7.19 -3.48 -18.37
N ASP A 126 6.55 -4.40 -19.09
CA ASP A 126 7.07 -5.76 -19.27
C ASP A 126 8.50 -5.68 -19.84
N PRO A 127 9.52 -6.22 -19.14
CA PRO A 127 10.88 -6.24 -19.66
C PRO A 127 11.03 -7.15 -20.90
N PHE A 128 10.04 -8.00 -21.20
CA PHE A 128 10.04 -8.92 -22.33
C PHE A 128 8.76 -8.79 -23.16
N PRO A 129 8.53 -7.65 -23.84
CA PRO A 129 7.37 -7.50 -24.69
C PRO A 129 7.36 -8.59 -25.76
N HIS A 130 6.25 -9.33 -25.88
CA HIS A 130 6.05 -10.22 -27.02
C HIS A 130 6.00 -9.37 -28.29
N TYR A 131 7.09 -9.38 -29.05
CA TYR A 131 7.11 -8.86 -30.42
C TYR A 131 6.30 -9.81 -31.30
N GLU A 132 5.00 -9.58 -31.40
CA GLU A 132 4.20 -10.17 -32.47
C GLU A 132 4.69 -9.62 -33.81
N GLY A 133 5.48 -10.43 -34.51
CA GLY A 133 5.53 -10.45 -35.97
C GLY A 133 5.93 -9.16 -36.68
N GLN A 134 7.16 -8.69 -36.48
CA GLN A 134 7.81 -7.87 -37.51
C GLN A 134 8.11 -8.78 -38.71
N ARG A 135 7.11 -8.98 -39.59
CA ARG A 135 7.36 -9.39 -40.97
C ARG A 135 8.30 -8.35 -41.55
N MET A 136 9.57 -8.70 -41.66
CA MET A 136 10.56 -7.92 -42.39
C MET A 136 10.12 -7.89 -43.86
N THR A 137 9.44 -6.83 -44.29
CA THR A 137 9.45 -6.46 -45.71
C THR A 137 10.84 -5.93 -46.02
N VAL A 138 11.67 -6.83 -46.51
CA VAL A 138 12.93 -6.54 -47.21
C VAL A 138 12.57 -5.78 -48.49
N GLU A 139 12.40 -4.47 -48.39
CA GLU A 139 12.31 -3.53 -49.52
C GLU A 139 12.36 -2.12 -48.92
N THR A 140 13.53 -1.53 -48.71
CA THR A 140 14.10 -0.64 -49.71
C THR A 140 15.51 -0.26 -49.24
N LEU A 141 16.52 -0.84 -49.87
CA LEU A 141 17.90 -0.43 -49.73
C LEU A 141 18.29 0.22 -51.07
N PRO A 142 18.34 1.57 -51.19
CA PRO A 142 18.95 2.17 -52.35
C PRO A 142 20.47 2.01 -52.22
N SER A 143 20.98 1.12 -53.07
CA SER A 143 22.36 1.04 -53.50
C SER A 143 22.89 2.41 -53.96
N ALA A 144 23.89 2.94 -53.26
CA ALA A 144 24.92 3.82 -53.80
C ALA A 144 26.13 3.75 -52.83
N LEU A 145 27.10 2.86 -53.05
CA LEU A 145 28.30 3.12 -53.85
C LEU A 145 28.94 4.48 -53.56
N ASP A 146 29.89 4.48 -52.60
CA ASP A 146 31.25 5.01 -52.84
C ASP A 146 32.22 4.60 -51.71
N PRO A 147 33.27 3.85 -52.03
CA PRO A 147 34.60 4.07 -51.46
C PRO A 147 35.59 4.43 -52.61
N PRO A 148 36.81 4.97 -52.41
CA PRO A 148 37.57 5.15 -51.16
C PRO A 148 38.30 6.52 -51.03
N GLY A 149 38.80 6.86 -49.84
CA GLY A 149 39.70 8.01 -49.66
C GLY A 149 40.48 7.96 -48.33
N ARG A 150 41.78 7.70 -48.44
CA ARG A 150 42.77 7.46 -47.37
C ARG A 150 43.20 8.73 -46.63
N ALA A 151 43.66 8.51 -45.37
CA ALA A 151 44.78 9.16 -44.64
C ALA A 151 44.72 10.71 -44.51
N PHE A 152 44.89 11.33 -43.34
CA PHE A 152 45.63 11.07 -42.10
C PHE A 152 44.83 11.60 -40.91
#